data_AF-A0A133V121-F1
#
_entry.id   AF-A0A133V121-F1
#
_cell.length_a   1.000
_cell.length_b   1.000
_cell.length_c   1.000
_cell.angle_alpha   90.00
_cell.angle_beta   90.00
_cell.angle_gamma   90.00
#
_symmetry.space_group_name_H-M   'P 1'
#
loop_
_entity.id
_entity.type
_entity.pdbx_description
1 polymer ?
#
loop_
_entity_poly.entity_id
_entity_poly.type
_entity_poly.pdbx_seq_one_letter_code
_entity_poly.pdbx_strand_id
1 'polypeptide(L)'
;MRSSLNHLGNFWLDSLDYLDENGVAFIGTVKGDNLELERWDMRSAEILGDRWGDFRSATFCSGTLKPIPAFAETVGLEDWEGSSFEAGFGESSRSLIVEDVSTKGDRLDNQQVENQLELLDSFLDLDANLAVFSASYRVQNRLLHEGLEELAGEKDREVFRERQGMSGDEGREVLEGFKASDEGLLCATMTGRFGEGADFPGEELEG
;
A
#
# COMPACT_ATOMS: atom_id res chain seq x y z
N MET A 1 -35.99 8.42 -11.27
CA MET A 1 -36.25 8.75 -9.85
C MET A 1 -35.30 7.88 -9.03
N ARG A 2 -34.16 8.44 -8.59
CA ARG A 2 -33.11 7.71 -7.88
C ARG A 2 -33.51 7.56 -6.40
N SER A 3 -34.36 6.59 -6.10
CA SER A 3 -34.72 6.24 -4.72
C SER A 3 -33.64 5.31 -4.16
N SER A 4 -33.14 5.60 -2.96
CA SER A 4 -32.23 4.71 -2.20
C SER A 4 -32.81 3.29 -2.08
N LEU A 5 -34.13 3.18 -2.01
CA LEU A 5 -34.86 1.92 -1.93
C LEU A 5 -34.77 1.11 -3.24
N ASN A 6 -34.68 1.78 -4.39
CA ASN A 6 -34.48 1.13 -5.68
C ASN A 6 -33.04 0.60 -5.83
N HIS A 7 -32.05 1.37 -5.38
CA HIS A 7 -30.65 0.92 -5.36
C HIS A 7 -30.46 -0.28 -4.43
N LEU A 8 -31.07 -0.22 -3.24
CA LEU A 8 -31.06 -1.33 -2.30
C LEU A 8 -31.75 -2.56 -2.90
N GLY A 9 -32.94 -2.40 -3.50
CA GLY A 9 -33.67 -3.48 -4.15
C GLY A 9 -32.88 -4.17 -5.26
N ASN A 10 -32.23 -3.38 -6.13
CA ASN A 10 -31.37 -3.92 -7.19
C ASN A 10 -30.15 -4.65 -6.61
N PHE A 11 -29.47 -4.07 -5.60
CA PHE A 11 -28.36 -4.75 -4.93
C PHE A 11 -28.77 -6.10 -4.37
N TRP A 12 -29.94 -6.19 -3.71
CA TRP A 12 -30.44 -7.46 -3.19
C TRP A 12 -30.76 -8.45 -4.29
N LEU A 13 -31.50 -8.03 -5.32
CA LEU A 13 -31.85 -8.91 -6.45
C LEU A 13 -30.59 -9.44 -7.12
N ASP A 14 -29.66 -8.56 -7.46
CA ASP A 14 -28.38 -8.94 -8.06
C ASP A 14 -27.58 -9.85 -7.11
N SER A 15 -27.70 -9.69 -5.79
CA SER A 15 -27.01 -10.51 -4.79
C SER A 15 -27.56 -11.92 -4.67
N LEU A 16 -28.85 -12.12 -4.97
CA LEU A 16 -29.45 -13.46 -4.96
C LEU A 16 -28.79 -14.40 -5.97
N ASP A 17 -28.33 -13.86 -7.10
CA ASP A 17 -27.63 -14.63 -8.13
C ASP A 17 -26.28 -15.20 -7.66
N TYR A 18 -25.77 -14.75 -6.50
CA TYR A 18 -24.47 -15.15 -5.96
C TYR A 18 -24.55 -15.83 -4.58
N LEU A 19 -25.75 -16.16 -4.09
CA LEU A 19 -25.95 -16.69 -2.73
C LEU A 19 -25.21 -17.99 -2.42
N ASP A 20 -24.90 -18.78 -3.44
CA ASP A 20 -24.20 -20.07 -3.33
C ASP A 20 -22.92 -20.12 -4.20
N GLU A 21 -22.48 -18.97 -4.69
CA GLU A 21 -21.28 -18.89 -5.53
C GLU A 21 -20.02 -18.93 -4.67
N ASN A 22 -19.21 -19.98 -4.85
CA ASN A 22 -17.93 -20.10 -4.16
C ASN A 22 -17.01 -18.94 -4.55
N GLY A 23 -16.34 -18.33 -3.57
CA GLY A 23 -15.48 -17.17 -3.81
C GLY A 23 -16.21 -15.82 -3.73
N VAL A 24 -17.52 -15.81 -3.46
CA VAL A 24 -18.28 -14.58 -3.17
C VAL A 24 -18.59 -14.50 -1.68
N ALA A 25 -18.32 -13.34 -1.08
CA ALA A 25 -18.57 -13.04 0.33
C ALA A 25 -19.55 -11.87 0.48
N PHE A 26 -20.42 -11.96 1.49
CA PHE A 26 -21.34 -10.89 1.87
C PHE A 26 -20.95 -10.36 3.24
N ILE A 27 -20.65 -9.06 3.33
CA ILE A 27 -20.15 -8.41 4.53
C ILE A 27 -21.14 -7.34 4.96
N GLY A 28 -21.53 -7.38 6.24
CA GLY A 28 -22.34 -6.35 6.86
C GLY A 28 -21.55 -5.62 7.94
N THR A 29 -21.36 -4.31 7.77
CA THR A 29 -20.60 -3.48 8.70
C THR A 29 -21.50 -2.40 9.29
N VAL A 30 -21.55 -2.31 10.62
CA VAL A 30 -22.25 -1.22 11.32
C VAL A 30 -21.27 -0.07 11.55
N LYS A 31 -21.54 1.09 10.96
CA LYS A 31 -20.76 2.34 11.14
C LYS A 31 -21.66 3.41 11.76
N GLY A 32 -21.58 3.56 13.08
CA GLY A 32 -22.46 4.44 13.84
C GLY A 32 -23.91 3.97 13.72
N ASP A 33 -24.78 4.84 13.20
CA ASP A 33 -26.20 4.53 12.95
C ASP A 33 -26.46 3.91 11.56
N ASN A 34 -25.42 3.73 10.73
CA ASN A 34 -25.54 3.20 9.37
C ASN A 34 -25.14 1.72 9.28
N LEU A 35 -25.86 0.96 8.44
CA LEU A 35 -25.48 -0.38 8.01
C LEU A 35 -24.95 -0.32 6.58
N GLU A 36 -23.70 -0.71 6.39
CA GLU A 36 -23.08 -0.91 5.08
C GLU A 36 -23.12 -2.40 4.73
N LEU A 37 -23.61 -2.71 3.54
CA LEU A 37 -23.66 -4.06 2.99
C LEU A 37 -22.78 -4.11 1.76
N GLU A 38 -21.83 -5.05 1.76
CA GLU A 38 -20.88 -5.25 0.67
C GLU A 38 -21.00 -6.68 0.14
N ARG A 39 -20.91 -6.80 -1.19
CA ARG A 39 -20.72 -8.07 -1.88
C ARG A 39 -19.31 -8.05 -2.47
N TRP A 40 -18.45 -8.93 -2.00
CA TRP A 40 -17.08 -9.10 -2.48
C TRP A 40 -16.98 -10.36 -3.33
N ASP A 41 -16.66 -10.18 -4.61
CA ASP A 41 -16.39 -11.26 -5.54
C ASP A 41 -14.87 -11.41 -5.70
N MET A 42 -14.32 -12.51 -5.20
CA MET A 42 -12.88 -12.79 -5.24
C MET A 42 -12.48 -13.66 -6.43
N ARG A 43 -13.43 -13.98 -7.32
CA ARG A 43 -13.24 -14.85 -8.49
C ARG A 43 -12.56 -14.11 -9.66
N SER A 44 -11.43 -13.49 -9.37
CA SER A 44 -10.67 -12.74 -10.36
C SER A 44 -10.27 -13.63 -11.55
N ALA A 45 -9.89 -14.87 -11.28
CA ALA A 45 -9.44 -15.81 -12.30
C ALA A 45 -10.58 -16.17 -13.28
N GLU A 46 -11.77 -16.41 -12.77
CA GLU A 46 -12.95 -16.76 -13.57
C GLU A 46 -13.44 -15.55 -14.37
N ILE A 47 -13.54 -14.38 -13.73
CA ILE A 47 -14.03 -13.15 -14.37
C ILE A 47 -13.10 -12.69 -15.49
N LEU A 48 -11.78 -12.77 -15.27
CA LEU A 48 -10.79 -12.32 -16.22
C LEU A 48 -10.43 -13.40 -17.25
N GLY A 49 -10.39 -14.67 -16.83
CA GLY A 49 -10.07 -15.82 -17.67
C GLY A 49 -10.92 -15.87 -18.94
N ASP A 50 -12.23 -15.67 -18.79
CA ASP A 50 -13.19 -15.63 -19.89
C ASP A 50 -12.90 -14.53 -20.92
N ARG A 51 -12.15 -13.48 -20.55
CA ARG A 51 -11.85 -12.33 -21.41
C ARG A 51 -10.57 -12.49 -22.20
N TRP A 52 -9.63 -13.32 -21.75
CA TRP A 52 -8.34 -13.42 -22.43
C TRP A 52 -8.47 -14.00 -23.84
N GLY A 53 -9.43 -14.90 -24.05
CA GLY A 53 -9.75 -15.47 -25.36
C GLY A 53 -10.31 -14.47 -26.39
N ASP A 54 -10.81 -13.31 -25.94
CA ASP A 54 -11.27 -12.24 -26.83
C ASP A 54 -10.12 -11.52 -27.55
N PHE A 55 -8.90 -11.67 -27.03
CA PHE A 55 -7.70 -11.06 -27.59
C PHE A 55 -6.89 -12.08 -28.37
N ARG A 56 -6.28 -11.63 -29.47
CA ARG A 56 -5.33 -12.46 -30.21
C ARG A 56 -4.11 -12.86 -29.36
N SER A 57 -3.70 -11.96 -28.45
CA SER A 57 -2.59 -12.15 -27.51
C SER A 57 -2.64 -11.05 -26.45
N ALA A 58 -2.31 -11.38 -25.20
CA ALA A 58 -2.16 -10.42 -24.11
C ALA A 58 -0.71 -10.47 -23.59
N THR A 59 -0.12 -9.30 -23.31
CA THR A 59 1.25 -9.20 -22.76
C THR A 59 1.22 -8.41 -21.47
N PHE A 60 1.72 -9.02 -20.40
CA PHE A 60 1.78 -8.42 -19.07
C PHE A 60 3.24 -8.14 -18.70
N CYS A 61 3.56 -6.90 -18.32
CA CYS A 61 4.89 -6.50 -17.93
C CYS A 61 4.83 -5.73 -16.60
N SER A 62 5.56 -6.20 -15.59
CA SER A 62 5.73 -5.49 -14.32
C SER A 62 7.05 -5.89 -13.65
N GLY A 63 7.68 -4.92 -12.97
CA GLY A 63 8.90 -5.13 -12.17
C GLY A 63 8.65 -5.93 -10.88
N THR A 64 7.39 -6.02 -10.43
CA THR A 64 6.98 -6.70 -9.18
C THR A 64 6.08 -7.92 -9.44
N LEU A 65 6.02 -8.42 -10.67
CA LEU A 65 5.13 -9.52 -11.07
C LEU A 65 5.48 -10.89 -10.44
N LYS A 66 6.64 -11.00 -9.79
CA LYS A 66 7.08 -12.27 -9.19
C LYS A 66 6.23 -12.59 -7.95
N PRO A 67 5.80 -13.85 -7.75
CA PRO A 67 6.03 -15.01 -8.63
C PRO A 67 5.02 -15.09 -9.80
N ILE A 68 5.53 -15.24 -11.03
CA ILE A 68 4.71 -15.26 -12.27
C ILE A 68 3.61 -16.33 -12.24
N PRO A 69 3.84 -17.58 -11.76
CA PRO A 69 2.76 -18.57 -11.70
C PRO A 69 1.57 -18.14 -10.83
N ALA A 70 1.82 -17.49 -9.70
CA ALA A 70 0.74 -17.03 -8.81
C ALA A 70 -0.05 -15.88 -9.46
N PHE A 71 0.63 -14.98 -10.16
CA PHE A 71 -0.04 -13.97 -10.98
C PHE A 71 -0.94 -14.62 -12.03
N ALA A 72 -0.39 -15.56 -12.81
CA ALA A 72 -1.11 -16.25 -13.87
C ALA A 72 -2.34 -17.00 -13.35
N GLU A 73 -2.23 -17.67 -12.21
CA GLU A 73 -3.36 -18.30 -11.52
C GLU A 73 -4.41 -17.27 -11.09
N THR A 74 -3.99 -16.17 -10.46
CA THR A 74 -4.88 -15.11 -9.97
C THR A 74 -5.70 -14.46 -11.07
N VAL A 75 -5.12 -14.28 -12.26
CA VAL A 75 -5.80 -13.68 -13.41
C VAL A 75 -6.44 -14.69 -14.35
N GLY A 76 -6.33 -16.00 -14.10
CA GLY A 76 -6.97 -17.04 -14.90
C GLY A 76 -6.31 -17.27 -16.27
N LEU A 77 -4.98 -17.23 -16.35
CA LEU A 77 -4.24 -17.55 -17.58
C LEU A 77 -3.99 -19.06 -17.68
N GLU A 78 -4.49 -19.68 -18.75
CA GLU A 78 -4.31 -21.12 -19.01
C GLU A 78 -3.10 -21.43 -19.91
N ASP A 79 -2.89 -20.64 -20.97
CA ASP A 79 -1.79 -20.79 -21.94
C ASP A 79 -0.89 -19.55 -21.90
N TRP A 80 0.19 -19.61 -21.12
CA TRP A 80 1.07 -18.48 -20.89
C TRP A 80 2.55 -18.87 -20.88
N GLU A 81 3.39 -17.94 -21.30
CA GLU A 81 4.84 -18.00 -21.15
C GLU A 81 5.30 -16.81 -20.31
N GLY A 82 6.18 -17.08 -19.35
CA GLY A 82 6.69 -16.06 -18.42
C GLY A 82 8.20 -16.04 -18.40
N SER A 83 8.77 -14.85 -18.32
CA SER A 83 10.20 -14.65 -18.12
C SER A 83 10.41 -13.54 -17.12
N SER A 84 11.43 -13.68 -16.28
CA SER A 84 11.87 -12.62 -15.40
C SER A 84 13.28 -12.20 -15.76
N PHE A 85 13.47 -10.90 -15.91
CA PHE A 85 14.78 -10.32 -16.16
C PHE A 85 15.20 -9.58 -14.91
N GLU A 86 16.39 -9.89 -14.41
CA GLU A 86 16.99 -9.11 -13.35
C GLU A 86 17.68 -7.92 -14.00
N ALA A 87 17.18 -6.72 -13.72
CA ALA A 87 17.97 -5.53 -13.98
C ALA A 87 19.17 -5.58 -13.05
N GLY A 88 20.38 -5.48 -13.60
CA GLY A 88 21.59 -5.34 -12.79
C GLY A 88 21.56 -3.98 -12.11
N PHE A 89 20.98 -3.91 -10.91
CA PHE A 89 21.19 -2.77 -10.02
C PHE A 89 22.66 -2.80 -9.61
N GLY A 90 23.35 -1.67 -9.70
CA GLY A 90 24.78 -1.57 -9.34
C GLY A 90 25.02 -1.99 -7.88
N GLU A 91 26.28 -2.17 -7.50
CA GLU A 91 26.68 -2.59 -6.13
C GLU A 91 26.28 -1.59 -5.00
N SER A 92 25.59 -0.50 -5.32
CA SER A 92 25.24 0.59 -4.41
C SER A 92 24.03 0.33 -3.52
N SER A 93 23.15 -0.65 -3.81
CA SER A 93 21.98 -0.92 -2.96
C SER A 93 22.27 -1.98 -1.90
N ARG A 94 22.04 -1.67 -0.62
CA ARG A 94 22.04 -2.64 0.48
C ARG A 94 20.66 -2.79 1.08
N SER A 95 20.26 -4.02 1.35
CA SER A 95 19.03 -4.32 2.09
C SER A 95 19.38 -4.97 3.42
N LEU A 96 18.75 -4.47 4.49
CA LEU A 96 18.92 -4.98 5.85
C LEU A 96 17.57 -5.46 6.35
N ILE A 97 17.57 -6.59 7.05
CA ILE A 97 16.41 -7.10 7.77
C ILE A 97 16.77 -7.03 9.25
N VAL A 98 15.97 -6.29 10.01
CA VAL A 98 16.16 -6.09 11.45
C VAL A 98 15.21 -7.04 12.19
N GLU A 99 15.72 -7.71 13.21
CA GLU A 99 14.95 -8.58 14.11
C GLU A 99 14.38 -7.75 15.28
N ASP A 100 13.47 -8.33 16.08
CA ASP A 100 12.91 -7.71 17.30
C ASP A 100 12.00 -6.48 17.15
N VAL A 101 11.64 -6.12 15.91
CA VAL A 101 10.57 -5.16 15.59
C VAL A 101 9.40 -5.82 14.85
N SER A 102 8.17 -5.47 15.21
CA SER A 102 6.95 -6.06 14.69
C SER A 102 5.79 -5.07 14.72
N THR A 103 5.01 -5.06 13.65
CA THR A 103 3.72 -4.37 13.56
C THR A 103 2.54 -5.34 13.56
N LYS A 104 2.79 -6.63 13.83
CA LYS A 104 1.81 -7.70 13.76
C LYS A 104 0.79 -7.61 14.89
N GLY A 105 -0.49 -7.73 14.53
CA GLY A 105 -1.62 -7.81 15.46
C GLY A 105 -2.53 -6.59 15.42
N ASP A 106 -3.66 -6.70 16.12
CA ASP A 106 -4.70 -5.67 16.11
C ASP A 106 -4.26 -4.38 16.81
N ARG A 107 -3.21 -4.43 17.63
CA ARG A 107 -2.63 -3.30 18.36
C ARG A 107 -1.11 -3.40 18.31
N LEU A 108 -0.48 -2.29 17.93
CA LEU A 108 0.95 -2.12 18.19
C LEU A 108 1.12 -2.01 19.72
N ASP A 109 1.99 -2.77 20.35
CA ASP A 109 2.22 -2.59 21.78
C ASP A 109 3.22 -1.44 22.02
N ASN A 110 3.29 -0.91 23.24
CA ASN A 110 4.17 0.23 23.54
C ASN A 110 5.65 -0.13 23.39
N GLN A 111 6.02 -1.37 23.75
CA GLN A 111 7.41 -1.83 23.60
C GLN A 111 7.82 -1.85 22.12
N GLN A 112 6.93 -2.26 21.22
CA GLN A 112 7.16 -2.26 19.78
C GLN A 112 7.23 -0.85 19.20
N VAL A 113 6.48 0.11 19.77
CA VAL A 113 6.65 1.53 19.42
C VAL A 113 8.04 2.01 19.83
N GLU A 114 8.44 1.77 21.08
CA GLU A 114 9.76 2.16 21.60
C GLU A 114 10.89 1.55 20.75
N ASN A 115 10.86 0.24 20.50
CA ASN A 115 11.85 -0.44 19.68
C ASN A 115 11.92 0.13 18.24
N GLN A 116 10.77 0.49 17.65
CA GLN A 116 10.73 1.10 16.32
C GLN A 116 11.28 2.53 16.33
N LEU A 117 11.00 3.31 17.37
CA LEU A 117 11.54 4.66 17.52
C LEU A 117 13.06 4.64 17.72
N GLU A 118 13.58 3.73 18.56
CA GLU A 118 15.03 3.53 18.73
C GLU A 118 15.70 3.13 17.41
N LEU A 119 15.07 2.23 16.65
CA LEU A 119 15.58 1.85 15.34
C LEU A 119 15.58 3.04 14.37
N LEU A 120 14.47 3.78 14.29
CA LEU A 120 14.36 4.92 13.39
C LEU A 120 15.34 6.03 13.76
N ASP A 121 15.54 6.31 15.05
CA ASP A 121 16.52 7.28 15.53
C ASP A 121 17.93 6.99 14.99
N SER A 122 18.33 5.72 14.94
CA SER A 122 19.63 5.32 14.38
C SER A 122 19.80 5.63 12.89
N PHE A 123 18.70 5.76 12.14
CA PHE A 123 18.73 6.17 10.74
C PHE A 123 18.63 7.68 10.55
N LEU A 124 18.05 8.42 11.51
CA LEU A 124 17.94 9.88 11.46
C LEU A 124 19.30 10.60 11.52
N ASP A 125 20.39 9.91 11.82
CA ASP A 125 21.76 10.44 11.78
C ASP A 125 22.42 10.40 10.38
N LEU A 126 21.77 9.84 9.35
CA LEU A 126 22.34 9.75 7.99
C LEU A 126 22.21 11.08 7.23
N ASP A 127 23.28 11.62 6.65
CA ASP A 127 23.25 12.87 5.88
C ASP A 127 22.51 12.71 4.52
N ALA A 128 21.19 12.46 4.56
CA ALA A 128 20.37 11.97 3.46
C ALA A 128 18.87 12.18 3.72
N ASN A 129 18.07 12.20 2.65
CA ASN A 129 16.61 12.08 2.72
C ASN A 129 16.20 10.67 3.16
N LEU A 130 15.25 10.58 4.10
CA LEU A 130 14.77 9.32 4.67
C LEU A 130 13.28 9.14 4.41
N ALA A 131 12.90 7.96 3.93
CA ALA A 131 11.49 7.60 3.73
C ALA A 131 11.10 6.38 4.57
N VAL A 132 10.15 6.59 5.48
CA VAL A 132 9.58 5.56 6.37
C VAL A 132 8.20 5.16 5.86
N PHE A 133 8.11 3.92 5.36
CA PHE A 133 6.86 3.33 4.92
C PHE A 133 6.27 2.42 6.00
N SER A 134 5.18 2.86 6.60
CA SER A 134 4.46 2.15 7.64
C SER A 134 3.40 1.20 7.07
N ALA A 135 3.01 0.18 7.85
CA ALA A 135 2.00 -0.81 7.45
C ALA A 135 0.57 -0.25 7.36
N SER A 136 0.28 0.89 8.00
CA SER A 136 -1.01 1.56 7.96
C SER A 136 -0.93 2.96 8.57
N TYR A 137 -1.88 3.85 8.24
CA TYR A 137 -1.98 5.17 8.87
C TYR A 137 -2.10 5.10 10.40
N ARG A 138 -2.68 4.03 10.94
CA ARG A 138 -2.77 3.82 12.39
C ARG A 138 -1.39 3.65 13.04
N VAL A 139 -0.50 2.89 12.38
CA VAL A 139 0.88 2.71 12.83
C VAL A 139 1.66 4.01 12.64
N GLN A 140 1.55 4.63 11.46
CA GLN A 140 2.20 5.91 11.15
C GLN A 140 1.89 6.99 12.19
N ASN A 141 0.60 7.24 12.42
CA ASN A 141 0.15 8.30 13.32
C ASN A 141 0.59 8.04 14.76
N ARG A 142 0.70 6.78 15.15
CA ARG A 142 1.21 6.43 16.47
C ARG A 142 2.70 6.69 16.60
N LEU A 143 3.52 6.27 15.64
CA LEU A 143 4.96 6.55 15.66
C LEU A 143 5.24 8.05 15.66
N LEU A 144 4.55 8.81 14.80
CA LEU A 144 4.63 10.27 14.75
C LEU A 144 4.30 10.92 16.10
N HIS A 145 3.16 10.53 16.69
CA HIS A 145 2.69 11.08 17.96
C HIS A 145 3.55 10.70 19.17
N GLU A 146 4.08 9.48 19.21
CA GLU A 146 4.79 8.95 20.39
C GLU A 146 6.27 9.35 20.45
N GLY A 147 6.85 9.85 19.36
CA GLY A 147 8.22 10.38 19.41
C GLY A 147 8.91 10.66 18.09
N LEU A 148 8.43 10.14 16.95
CA LEU A 148 9.15 10.30 15.68
C LEU A 148 9.20 11.77 15.22
N GLU A 149 8.15 12.57 15.44
CA GLU A 149 8.18 14.01 15.12
C GLU A 149 9.19 14.76 16.02
N GLU A 150 9.33 14.35 17.28
CA GLU A 150 10.30 14.94 18.23
C GLU A 150 11.74 14.59 17.84
N LEU A 151 12.03 13.31 17.62
CA LEU A 151 13.34 12.83 17.19
C LEU A 151 13.79 13.49 15.87
N ALA A 152 12.90 13.62 14.90
CA ALA A 152 13.21 14.31 13.65
C ALA A 152 13.56 15.80 13.89
N GLY A 153 12.82 16.47 14.77
CA GLY A 153 13.09 17.85 15.16
C GLY A 153 14.41 18.04 15.89
N GLU A 154 14.82 17.09 16.75
CA GLU A 154 16.13 17.09 17.43
C GLU A 154 17.31 16.96 16.46
N LYS A 155 17.07 16.40 15.27
CA LYS A 155 18.04 16.21 14.19
C LYS A 155 17.88 17.24 13.06
N ASP A 156 17.13 18.31 13.30
CA ASP A 156 16.86 19.39 12.33
C ASP A 156 16.23 18.91 11.00
N ARG A 157 15.46 17.83 11.03
CA ARG A 157 14.81 17.25 9.83
C ARG A 157 13.39 17.76 9.63
N GLU A 158 13.08 18.17 8.40
CA GLU A 158 11.71 18.51 8.02
C GLU A 158 10.86 17.25 7.82
N VAL A 159 9.72 17.16 8.52
CA VAL A 159 8.82 15.99 8.44
C VAL A 159 7.72 16.21 7.41
N PHE A 160 7.74 15.36 6.38
CA PHE A 160 6.73 15.26 5.34
C PHE A 160 5.83 14.06 5.63
N ARG A 161 4.51 14.22 5.65
CA ARG A 161 3.61 13.11 6.03
C ARG A 161 2.44 12.91 5.07
N GLU A 162 2.24 11.66 4.66
CA GLU A 162 1.03 11.23 3.98
C GLU A 162 -0.15 11.19 4.96
N ARG A 163 -1.28 11.79 4.61
CA ARG A 163 -2.52 11.70 5.40
C ARG A 163 -3.59 10.93 4.64
N GLN A 164 -4.36 10.13 5.37
CA GLN A 164 -5.50 9.43 4.81
C GLN A 164 -6.48 10.43 4.18
N GLY A 165 -6.85 10.20 2.92
CA GLY A 165 -7.81 11.03 2.20
C GLY A 165 -7.24 12.32 1.58
N MET A 166 -5.92 12.52 1.57
CA MET A 166 -5.30 13.63 0.81
C MET A 166 -5.79 13.65 -0.64
N SER A 167 -5.93 14.83 -1.25
CA SER A 167 -6.11 14.95 -2.69
C SER A 167 -4.83 14.59 -3.45
N GLY A 168 -4.94 14.40 -4.77
CA GLY A 168 -3.76 14.16 -5.62
C GLY A 168 -2.78 15.34 -5.61
N ASP A 169 -3.29 16.57 -5.55
CA ASP A 169 -2.48 17.78 -5.52
C ASP A 169 -1.75 17.93 -4.17
N GLU A 170 -2.43 17.69 -3.05
CA GLU A 170 -1.79 17.68 -1.72
C GLU A 170 -0.70 16.62 -1.62
N GLY A 171 -0.95 15.41 -2.14
CA GLY A 171 0.06 14.36 -2.16
C GLY A 171 1.28 14.76 -2.98
N ARG A 172 1.07 15.43 -4.12
CA ARG A 172 2.15 15.93 -4.96
C ARG A 172 2.98 16.99 -4.25
N GLU A 173 2.33 17.95 -3.59
CA GLU A 173 3.00 19.03 -2.85
C GLU A 173 3.90 18.48 -1.73
N VAL A 174 3.42 17.49 -0.97
CA VAL A 174 4.22 16.83 0.07
C VAL A 174 5.45 16.14 -0.52
N LEU A 175 5.26 15.43 -1.65
CA LEU A 175 6.35 14.73 -2.30
C LEU A 175 7.38 15.68 -2.91
N GLU A 176 6.92 16.77 -3.55
CA GLU A 176 7.80 17.80 -4.11
C GLU A 176 8.57 18.55 -3.02
N GLY A 177 7.92 18.83 -1.88
CA GLY A 177 8.60 19.40 -0.70
C GLY A 177 9.69 18.48 -0.16
N PHE A 178 9.39 17.19 -0.02
CA PHE A 178 10.37 16.19 0.43
C PHE A 178 11.58 16.10 -0.51
N LYS A 179 11.34 16.03 -1.82
CA LYS A 179 12.40 15.97 -2.85
C LYS A 179 13.29 17.21 -2.88
N ALA A 180 12.75 18.36 -2.47
CA ALA A 180 13.48 19.62 -2.41
C ALA A 180 14.25 19.81 -1.08
N SER A 181 14.10 18.88 -0.13
CA SER A 181 14.80 18.90 1.16
C SER A 181 16.16 18.22 1.02
N ASP A 182 17.14 18.70 1.79
CA ASP A 182 18.48 18.10 1.86
C ASP A 182 18.50 16.90 2.84
N GLU A 183 17.65 16.91 3.88
CA GLU A 183 17.59 15.89 4.95
C GLU A 183 16.16 15.65 5.47
N GLY A 184 15.19 15.65 4.56
CA GLY A 184 13.78 15.44 4.87
C GLY A 184 13.47 14.04 5.39
N LEU A 185 12.41 13.93 6.20
CA LEU A 185 11.82 12.67 6.63
C LEU A 185 10.42 12.53 6.04
N LEU A 186 10.24 11.63 5.08
CA LEU A 186 8.93 11.24 4.55
C LEU A 186 8.33 10.10 5.37
N CYS A 187 7.17 10.33 5.98
CA CYS A 187 6.36 9.30 6.62
C CYS A 187 5.14 8.98 5.74
N ALA A 188 5.13 7.79 5.15
CA ALA A 188 4.07 7.32 4.27
C ALA A 188 3.58 5.92 4.64
N THR A 189 2.51 5.47 3.98
CA THR A 189 1.99 4.11 4.14
C THR A 189 2.33 3.27 2.91
N MET A 190 2.63 1.98 3.10
CA MET A 190 2.87 1.05 2.00
C MET A 190 1.63 0.86 1.11
N THR A 191 0.44 1.00 1.70
CA THR A 191 -0.86 0.92 1.00
C THR A 191 -1.34 2.28 0.52
N GLY A 192 -0.55 3.33 0.73
CA GLY A 192 -0.85 4.70 0.36
C GLY A 192 -0.42 5.02 -1.06
N ARG A 193 -0.69 6.26 -1.48
CA ARG A 193 -0.40 6.70 -2.86
C ARG A 193 1.09 6.72 -3.18
N PHE A 194 1.92 6.88 -2.16
CA PHE A 194 3.37 6.91 -2.33
C PHE A 194 3.99 5.51 -2.39
N GLY A 195 3.25 4.46 -2.00
CA GLY A 195 3.69 3.07 -2.15
C GLY A 195 3.49 2.50 -3.56
N GLU A 196 2.57 3.08 -4.33
CA GLU A 196 2.24 2.65 -5.70
C GLU A 196 2.64 3.73 -6.73
N GLY A 197 3.74 3.50 -7.46
CA GLY A 197 4.09 4.30 -8.64
C GLY A 197 4.67 5.69 -8.40
N ALA A 198 5.05 6.03 -7.17
CA ALA A 198 5.92 7.19 -6.92
C ALA A 198 7.34 6.85 -7.39
N ASP A 199 7.78 7.51 -8.47
CA ASP A 199 9.16 7.44 -8.93
C ASP A 199 10.01 8.39 -8.09
N PHE A 200 10.97 7.83 -7.36
CA PHE A 200 12.00 8.56 -6.61
C PHE A 200 13.32 8.42 -7.39
N PRO A 201 13.51 9.16 -8.49
CA PRO A 201 14.73 9.07 -9.29
C PRO A 201 15.94 9.39 -8.43
N GLY A 202 16.99 8.60 -8.65
CA GLY A 202 18.05 8.28 -7.69
C GLY A 202 18.97 9.39 -7.18
N GLU A 203 18.69 10.67 -7.41
CA GLU A 203 19.36 11.78 -6.71
C GLU A 203 18.52 12.31 -5.52
N GLU A 204 17.25 11.88 -5.38
CA GLU A 204 16.30 12.40 -4.39
C GLU A 204 16.13 11.49 -3.14
N LEU A 205 16.76 10.31 -3.18
CA LEU A 205 16.87 9.33 -2.09
C LEU A 205 18.30 8.75 -2.07
N GLU A 206 19.31 9.63 -2.02
CA GLU A 206 20.69 9.19 -1.76
C GLU A 206 20.98 9.28 -0.26
N GLY A 207 21.40 8.14 0.30
CA GLY A 207 22.12 8.02 1.57
C GLY A 207 23.15 6.91 1.47
#